data_AF-A0A943J1F6-F1
#
_entry.id   AF-A0A943J1F6-F1
#
_cell.length_a   1.000
_cell.length_b   1.000
_cell.length_c   1.000
_cell.angle_alpha   90.00
_cell.angle_beta   90.00
_cell.angle_gamma   90.00
#
_symmetry.space_group_name_H-M   'P 1'
#
loop_
_entity.id
_entity.type
_entity.pdbx_description
1 polymer ?
#
loop_
_entity_poly.entity_id
_entity_poly.type
_entity_poly.pdbx_seq_one_letter_code
_entity_poly.pdbx_strand_id
1 'polypeptide(L)'
;MKNIRILHLFPKLLSLYGEYGNVVILKKALSDAGYSIDMTEYENEFPETFSEFDFIYVGSGTEDNIIEANRRIFSYGDLIRRSIEEGKYWLATGNSMALFGKVIKR
;
A
#
# COMPACT_ATOMS: atom_id res chain seq x y z
N MET A 1 14.57 -0.18 20.26
CA MET A 1 13.85 0.56 19.21
C MET A 1 12.93 -0.44 18.51
N LYS A 2 11.61 -0.20 18.46
CA LYS A 2 10.69 -1.13 17.80
C LYS A 2 10.80 -0.95 16.27
N ASN A 3 10.82 -2.05 15.53
CA ASN A 3 10.85 -2.01 14.07
C ASN A 3 9.43 -2.01 13.51
N ILE A 4 9.18 -1.18 12.49
CA ILE A 4 7.94 -1.11 11.73
C ILE A 4 8.24 -1.59 10.32
N ARG A 5 7.58 -2.67 9.90
CA ARG A 5 7.70 -3.22 8.55
C ARG A 5 6.62 -2.64 7.66
N ILE A 6 7.02 -1.92 6.62
CA ILE A 6 6.12 -1.22 5.70
C ILE A 6 6.17 -1.89 4.33
N LEU A 7 5.00 -2.21 3.82
CA LEU A 7 4.80 -2.62 2.44
C LEU A 7 4.40 -1.42 1.58
N HIS A 8 5.17 -1.11 0.54
CA HIS A 8 4.79 -0.15 -0.50
C HIS A 8 4.30 -0.90 -1.74
N LEU A 9 2.98 -0.87 -1.95
CA LEU A 9 2.33 -1.52 -3.08
C LEU A 9 2.42 -0.64 -4.33
N PHE A 10 2.90 -1.24 -5.41
CA PHE A 10 2.95 -0.69 -6.76
C PHE A 10 3.68 0.66 -6.88
N PRO A 11 4.91 0.80 -6.35
CA PRO A 11 5.63 2.06 -6.31
C PRO A 11 5.85 2.71 -7.68
N LYS A 12 5.94 1.93 -8.77
CA LYS A 12 6.09 2.48 -10.12
C LYS A 12 4.73 2.71 -10.78
N LEU A 13 3.84 1.70 -10.73
CA LEU A 13 2.53 1.78 -11.36
C LEU A 13 1.63 2.86 -10.72
N LEU A 14 1.70 3.05 -9.39
CA LEU A 14 0.88 4.00 -8.63
C LEU A 14 1.73 5.16 -8.09
N SER A 15 2.34 5.91 -9.00
CA SER A 15 3.27 7.03 -8.70
C SER A 15 2.84 8.41 -9.21
N LEU A 16 1.58 8.58 -9.62
CA LEU A 16 1.13 9.67 -10.51
C LEU A 16 1.47 11.09 -10.02
N TYR A 17 1.36 11.37 -8.72
CA TYR A 17 1.56 12.72 -8.15
C TYR A 17 2.78 12.84 -7.23
N GLY A 18 3.82 12.03 -7.47
CA GLY A 18 5.03 12.09 -6.66
C GLY A 18 4.88 11.38 -5.32
N GLU A 19 4.19 10.24 -5.31
CA GLU A 19 3.89 9.41 -4.12
C GLU A 19 5.13 9.03 -3.30
N TYR A 20 6.32 9.05 -3.91
CA TYR A 20 7.59 8.89 -3.19
C TYR A 20 7.76 9.93 -2.06
N GLY A 21 7.22 11.14 -2.22
CA GLY A 21 7.22 12.15 -1.15
C GLY A 21 6.44 11.70 0.10
N ASN A 22 5.29 11.04 -0.10
CA ASN A 22 4.50 10.45 1.00
C ASN A 22 5.28 9.36 1.73
N VAL A 23 6.02 8.53 0.99
CA VAL A 23 6.90 7.49 1.56
C VAL A 23 8.02 8.10 2.38
N VAL A 24 8.68 9.15 1.87
CA VAL A 24 9.76 9.86 2.57
C VAL A 24 9.26 10.48 3.87
N ILE A 25 8.12 11.19 3.84
CA ILE A 25 7.59 11.83 5.05
C ILE A 25 7.06 10.80 6.04
N LEU A 26 6.49 9.68 5.58
CA LEU A 26 6.07 8.56 6.43
C LEU A 26 7.28 7.96 7.19
N LYS A 27 8.37 7.66 6.46
CA LYS A 27 9.63 7.18 7.07
C LYS A 27 10.16 8.18 8.09
N LYS A 28 10.19 9.47 7.74
CA LYS A 28 10.66 10.52 8.63
C LYS A 28 9.82 10.62 9.91
N ALA A 29 8.49 10.66 9.78
CA ALA A 29 7.59 10.78 10.92
C ALA A 29 7.71 9.59 11.89
N LEU A 30 7.84 8.37 11.36
CA LEU A 30 8.05 7.17 12.17
C LEU A 30 9.43 7.15 12.84
N SER A 31 10.48 7.57 12.12
CA SER A 31 11.83 7.69 12.69
C SER A 31 11.87 8.74 13.82
N ASP A 32 11.26 9.90 13.61
CA ASP A 32 11.17 10.98 14.61
C ASP A 32 10.39 10.53 15.86
N ALA A 33 9.44 9.60 15.70
CA ALA A 33 8.70 8.96 16.79
C ALA A 33 9.49 7.83 17.49
N GLY A 34 10.74 7.56 17.08
CA GLY A 34 11.62 6.59 17.73
C GLY A 34 11.47 5.14 17.24
N TYR A 35 10.98 4.93 16.01
CA TYR A 35 10.92 3.61 15.38
C TYR A 35 12.06 3.42 14.38
N SER A 36 12.49 2.16 14.17
CA SER A 36 13.20 1.79 12.94
C SER A 36 12.18 1.41 11.88
N ILE A 37 12.50 1.66 10.61
CA ILE A 37 11.64 1.34 9.48
C ILE A 37 12.36 0.37 8.57
N ASP A 38 11.69 -0.74 8.26
CA ASP A 38 12.03 -1.62 7.16
C ASP A 38 10.96 -1.47 6.08
N MET A 39 11.35 -1.24 4.83
CA MET A 39 10.41 -1.00 3.75
C MET A 39 10.64 -2.00 2.62
N THR A 40 9.58 -2.72 2.29
CA THR A 40 9.53 -3.65 1.19
C THR A 40 8.65 -3.07 0.08
N GLU A 41 9.18 -3.03 -1.13
CA GLU A 41 8.48 -2.56 -2.32
C GLU A 41 8.00 -3.75 -3.15
N TYR A 42 6.74 -3.69 -3.62
CA TYR A 42 6.14 -4.75 -4.42
C TYR A 42 5.51 -4.22 -5.70
N GLU A 43 6.01 -4.68 -6.85
CA GLU A 43 5.56 -4.21 -8.17
C GLU A 43 4.78 -5.28 -8.96
N ASN A 44 5.19 -6.54 -8.91
CA ASN A 44 4.71 -7.58 -9.84
C ASN A 44 4.03 -8.77 -9.16
N GLU A 45 4.61 -9.33 -8.10
CA GLU A 45 4.07 -10.49 -7.40
C GLU A 45 3.46 -10.04 -6.08
N PHE A 46 2.16 -10.21 -5.89
CA PHE A 46 1.53 -9.80 -4.64
C PHE A 46 1.97 -10.76 -3.51
N PRO A 47 2.26 -10.25 -2.30
CA PRO A 47 2.66 -11.13 -1.21
C PRO A 47 1.56 -12.14 -0.88
N GLU A 48 1.94 -13.39 -0.61
CA GLU A 48 1.00 -14.44 -0.22
C GLU A 48 0.31 -14.14 1.13
N THR A 49 0.91 -13.26 1.94
CA THR A 49 0.39 -12.82 3.23
C THR A 49 0.82 -11.39 3.58
N PHE A 50 0.02 -10.69 4.38
CA PHE A 50 0.40 -9.40 4.99
C PHE A 50 0.88 -9.54 6.43
N SER A 51 0.98 -10.76 6.96
CA SER A 51 1.26 -11.01 8.38
C SER A 51 2.59 -10.40 8.83
N GLU A 52 3.58 -10.33 7.93
CA GLU A 52 4.89 -9.73 8.17
C GLU A 52 4.92 -8.20 8.07
N PHE A 53 3.86 -7.55 7.61
CA PHE A 53 3.84 -6.08 7.52
C PHE A 53 3.02 -5.51 8.68
N ASP A 54 3.43 -4.36 9.19
CA ASP A 54 2.68 -3.60 10.18
C ASP A 54 1.84 -2.50 9.50
N PHE A 55 2.34 -2.01 8.37
CA PHE A 55 1.79 -0.89 7.63
C PHE A 55 1.85 -1.17 6.11
N ILE A 56 0.79 -0.83 5.39
CA ILE A 56 0.71 -0.94 3.94
C ILE A 56 0.42 0.44 3.36
N TYR A 57 1.23 0.87 2.40
CA TYR A 57 1.08 2.11 1.66
C TYR A 57 0.75 1.82 0.20
N VAL A 58 -0.26 2.49 -0.35
CA VAL A 58 -0.64 2.41 -1.77
C VAL A 58 -0.87 3.81 -2.35
N GLY A 59 -0.06 4.16 -3.34
CA GLY A 59 -0.06 5.47 -3.99
C GLY A 59 -1.20 5.66 -4.99
N SER A 60 -1.25 6.83 -5.63
CA SER A 60 -2.24 7.15 -6.67
C SER A 60 -1.73 6.86 -8.08
N GLY A 61 -2.63 6.55 -9.01
CA GLY A 61 -2.30 6.21 -10.40
C GLY A 61 -3.19 6.92 -11.41
N THR A 62 -2.90 6.78 -12.70
CA THR A 62 -3.91 7.05 -13.73
C THR A 62 -5.07 6.06 -13.57
N GLU A 63 -6.21 6.35 -14.18
CA GLU A 63 -7.34 5.41 -14.15
C GLU A 63 -6.95 4.02 -14.68
N ASP A 64 -6.20 3.97 -15.79
CA ASP A 64 -5.68 2.72 -16.36
C ASP A 64 -4.75 1.99 -15.39
N ASN A 65 -3.90 2.71 -14.66
CA ASN A 65 -3.00 2.11 -13.68
C ASN A 65 -3.75 1.58 -12.44
N ILE A 66 -4.82 2.26 -12.00
CA ILE A 66 -5.69 1.76 -10.93
C ILE A 66 -6.42 0.48 -11.37
N ILE A 67 -6.91 0.44 -12.62
CA ILE A 67 -7.55 -0.76 -13.18
C ILE A 67 -6.54 -1.92 -13.27
N GLU A 68 -5.31 -1.66 -13.71
CA GLU A 68 -4.25 -2.67 -13.78
C GLU A 68 -3.83 -3.13 -12.38
N ALA A 69 -3.67 -2.22 -11.42
CA ALA A 69 -3.39 -2.57 -10.02
C ALA A 69 -4.51 -3.45 -9.45
N ASN A 70 -5.78 -3.06 -9.68
CA ASN A 70 -6.94 -3.86 -9.27
C ASN A 70 -6.90 -5.26 -9.88
N ARG A 71 -6.59 -5.39 -11.18
CA ARG A 71 -6.47 -6.68 -11.86
C ARG A 71 -5.43 -7.60 -11.19
N ARG A 72 -4.32 -7.04 -10.71
CA ARG A 72 -3.25 -7.79 -10.03
C ARG A 72 -3.64 -8.25 -8.62
N ILE A 73 -4.50 -7.51 -7.93
CA ILE A 73 -4.85 -7.79 -6.54
C ILE A 73 -6.26 -8.37 -6.35
N PHE A 74 -7.05 -8.47 -7.43
CA PHE A 74 -8.47 -8.84 -7.36
C PHE A 74 -8.70 -10.19 -6.65
N SER A 75 -7.88 -11.20 -6.94
CA SER A 75 -7.95 -12.52 -6.30
C SER A 75 -7.53 -12.53 -4.83
N TYR A 76 -6.93 -11.44 -4.33
CA TYR A 76 -6.44 -11.30 -2.96
C TYR A 76 -7.37 -10.46 -2.07
N GLY A 77 -8.59 -10.15 -2.53
CA GLY A 77 -9.53 -9.32 -1.78
C GLY A 77 -9.82 -9.82 -0.36
N ASP A 78 -9.92 -11.14 -0.16
CA ASP A 78 -10.12 -11.73 1.17
C ASP A 78 -8.88 -11.59 2.07
N LEU A 79 -7.68 -11.69 1.48
CA LEU A 79 -6.43 -11.50 2.19
C LEU A 79 -6.26 -10.03 2.64
N ILE A 80 -6.60 -9.08 1.76
CA ILE A 80 -6.59 -7.64 2.07
C ILE A 80 -7.57 -7.35 3.20
N ARG A 81 -8.81 -7.86 3.10
CA ARG A 81 -9.84 -7.68 4.14
C ARG A 81 -9.37 -8.22 5.49
N ARG A 82 -8.87 -9.45 5.53
CA ARG A 82 -8.35 -10.08 6.75
C ARG A 82 -7.23 -9.24 7.37
N SER A 83 -6.31 -8.70 6.56
CA SER A 83 -5.23 -7.85 7.08
C SER A 83 -5.76 -6.61 7.81
N ILE A 84 -6.81 -5.97 7.29
CA ILE A 84 -7.44 -4.81 7.93
C ILE A 84 -8.12 -5.23 9.24
N GLU A 85 -8.84 -6.35 9.23
CA GLU A 85 -9.51 -6.90 10.42
C GLU A 85 -8.52 -7.33 11.52
N GLU A 86 -7.33 -7.78 11.14
CA GLU A 86 -6.22 -8.12 12.03
C GLU A 86 -5.45 -6.87 12.55
N GLY A 87 -5.91 -5.67 12.18
CA GLY A 87 -5.37 -4.40 12.68
C GLY A 87 -4.10 -3.93 11.96
N LYS A 88 -3.82 -4.44 10.74
CA LYS A 88 -2.77 -3.85 9.90
C LYS A 88 -3.19 -2.47 9.43
N TYR A 89 -2.26 -1.51 9.46
CA TYR A 89 -2.56 -0.15 9.03
C TYR A 89 -2.46 -0.04 7.51
N TRP A 90 -3.45 0.61 6.89
CA TRP A 90 -3.46 0.88 5.45
C TRP A 90 -3.54 2.39 5.21
N LEU A 91 -2.64 2.91 4.37
CA LEU A 91 -2.68 4.28 3.88
C LEU A 91 -2.81 4.26 2.35
N ALA A 92 -4.01 4.61 1.89
CA ALA A 92 -4.33 4.79 0.48
C ALA A 92 -4.43 6.29 0.16
N THR A 93 -3.71 6.74 -0.87
CA THR A 93 -3.70 8.15 -1.29
C THR A 93 -4.39 8.34 -2.64
N GLY A 94 -5.11 9.45 -2.77
CA GLY A 94 -5.80 9.81 -4.01
C GLY A 94 -6.81 8.75 -4.43
N ASN A 95 -6.73 8.32 -5.69
CA ASN A 95 -7.71 7.41 -6.28
C ASN A 95 -7.45 5.91 -5.98
N SER A 96 -6.39 5.53 -5.26
CA SER A 96 -6.21 4.14 -4.83
C SER A 96 -7.21 3.67 -3.79
N MET A 97 -7.93 4.59 -3.15
CA MET A 97 -9.09 4.24 -2.32
C MET A 97 -10.14 3.43 -3.12
N ALA A 98 -10.20 3.60 -4.45
CA ALA A 98 -11.10 2.83 -5.30
C ALA A 98 -10.84 1.31 -5.27
N LEU A 99 -9.61 0.88 -4.95
CA LEU A 99 -9.23 -0.53 -4.83
C LEU A 99 -9.98 -1.27 -3.70
N PHE A 100 -10.54 -0.53 -2.73
CA PHE A 100 -11.32 -1.08 -1.62
C PHE A 100 -12.84 -1.02 -1.86
N GLY A 101 -13.25 -0.45 -3.00
CA GLY A 101 -14.65 -0.33 -3.39
C GLY A 101 -15.24 -1.63 -3.92
N LYS A 102 -16.57 -1.69 -4.02
CA LYS A 102 -17.27 -2.82 -4.67
C LYS A 102 -17.11 -2.83 -6.19
N VAL A 103 -16.99 -1.65 -6.79
CA VAL A 103 -16.92 -1.44 -8.24
C VAL A 103 -16.03 -0.23 -8.52
N ILE A 104 -15.12 -0.37 -9.47
CA ILE A 104 -14.39 0.75 -10.08
C ILE A 104 -15.12 1.07 -11.38
N LYS A 105 -15.74 2.25 -11.46
CA LYS A 105 -16.45 2.70 -12.67
C LYS A 105 -15.55 3.65 -13.47
N ARG A 106 -15.52 3.42 -14.78
CA ARG A 106 -15.11 4.40 -15.79
C ARG A 106 -16.25 5.35 -16.09
#